data_AF-A0A7Y6XRE0-F1
#
_entry.id   AF-A0A7Y6XRE0-F1
#
_cell.length_a   1.000
_cell.length_b   1.000
_cell.length_c   1.000
_cell.angle_alpha   90.00
_cell.angle_beta   90.00
_cell.angle_gamma   90.00
#
_symmetry.space_group_name_H-M   'P 1'
#
loop_
_entity.id
_entity.type
_entity.pdbx_description
1 polymer ?
#
loop_
_entity_poly.entity_id
_entity_poly.type
_entity_poly.pdbx_seq_one_letter_code
_entity_poly.pdbx_strand_id
1 'polypeptide(L)'
;MGKKDAIVYKYFKRVFDDYQVLVSLNPIDYSGTELIIHPDGRIEKTDIQFDEDIYEDLEVDEFKESSPLEFQLYMKKDFFTRED
;
A
#
# COMPACT_ATOMS: atom_id res chain seq x y z
N MET A 1 -27.08 -7.60 -16.00
CA MET A 1 -25.72 -7.19 -15.59
C MET A 1 -25.59 -7.46 -14.11
N GLY A 2 -24.81 -8.48 -13.72
CA GLY A 2 -24.56 -8.79 -12.31
C GLY A 2 -23.87 -7.61 -11.63
N LYS A 3 -24.18 -7.37 -10.35
CA LYS A 3 -23.45 -6.40 -9.51
C LYS A 3 -21.96 -6.71 -9.65
N LYS A 4 -21.17 -5.75 -10.12
CA LYS A 4 -19.73 -5.79 -9.88
C LYS A 4 -19.59 -5.55 -8.39
N ASP A 5 -19.40 -6.61 -7.62
CA ASP A 5 -19.12 -6.47 -6.20
C ASP A 5 -17.88 -5.59 -6.06
N ALA A 6 -18.00 -4.53 -5.28
CA ALA A 6 -16.88 -3.63 -5.03
C ALA A 6 -15.85 -4.40 -4.19
N ILE A 7 -14.67 -4.64 -4.77
CA ILE A 7 -13.58 -5.28 -4.04
C ILE A 7 -13.02 -4.26 -3.05
N VAL A 8 -13.06 -4.61 -1.77
CA VAL A 8 -12.48 -3.79 -0.70
C VAL A 8 -11.05 -4.26 -0.47
N TYR A 9 -10.09 -3.45 -0.90
CA TYR A 9 -8.67 -3.71 -0.68
C TYR A 9 -8.34 -3.56 0.81
N LYS A 10 -7.37 -4.35 1.27
CA LYS A 10 -6.76 -4.21 2.59
C LYS A 10 -5.48 -3.40 2.48
N TYR A 11 -5.13 -2.70 3.55
CA TYR A 11 -4.00 -1.79 3.57
C TYR A 11 -3.19 -2.00 4.84
N PHE A 12 -1.88 -2.00 4.69
CA PHE A 12 -0.93 -2.26 5.77
C PHE A 12 0.20 -1.23 5.74
N LYS A 13 0.79 -0.96 6.90
CA LYS A 13 1.89 -0.04 7.08
C LYS A 13 2.95 -0.60 8.03
N ARG A 14 4.20 -0.34 7.71
CA ARG A 14 5.32 -0.40 8.65
C ARG A 14 6.16 0.87 8.53
N VAL A 15 6.62 1.37 9.67
CA VAL A 15 7.53 2.53 9.73
C VAL A 15 8.87 2.01 10.23
N PHE A 16 9.91 2.29 9.47
CA PHE A 16 11.31 2.04 9.80
C PHE A 16 11.99 3.37 10.16
N ASP A 17 13.22 3.30 10.63
CA ASP A 17 13.98 4.51 11.01
C ASP A 17 14.30 5.41 9.82
N ASP A 18 14.44 4.83 8.63
CA ASP A 18 14.92 5.48 7.41
C ASP A 18 13.93 5.49 6.24
N TYR A 19 12.77 4.86 6.37
CA TYR A 19 11.66 4.92 5.40
C TYR A 19 10.36 4.36 6.02
N GLN A 20 9.25 4.47 5.29
CA GLN A 20 8.00 3.76 5.62
C GLN A 20 7.56 2.93 4.42
N VAL A 21 6.88 1.83 4.69
CA VAL A 21 6.30 0.94 3.68
C VAL A 21 4.79 0.90 3.84
N LEU A 22 4.08 1.09 2.73
CA LEU A 22 2.64 0.90 2.64
C LEU A 22 2.32 -0.19 1.63
N VAL A 23 1.48 -1.13 2.02
CA VAL A 23 1.02 -2.23 1.15
C VAL A 23 -0.48 -2.10 0.92
N SER A 24 -0.92 -2.24 -0.32
CA SER A 24 -2.31 -2.50 -0.68
C SER A 24 -2.44 -3.93 -1.17
N LEU A 25 -3.49 -4.63 -0.74
CA LEU A 25 -3.73 -6.04 -1.04
C LEU A 25 -5.18 -6.24 -1.48
N ASN A 26 -5.37 -6.82 -2.66
CA ASN A 26 -6.66 -7.35 -3.09
C ASN A 26 -6.88 -8.71 -2.41
N PRO A 27 -7.89 -8.86 -1.53
CA PRO A 27 -8.08 -10.10 -0.78
C PRO A 27 -8.65 -11.26 -1.61
N ILE A 28 -9.01 -11.03 -2.89
CA ILE A 28 -9.61 -12.05 -3.76
C ILE A 28 -8.56 -12.80 -4.56
N ASP A 29 -7.56 -12.08 -5.08
CA ASP A 29 -6.55 -12.61 -6.00
C ASP A 29 -5.11 -12.36 -5.54
N TYR A 30 -4.92 -11.74 -4.37
CA TYR A 30 -3.61 -11.40 -3.81
C TYR A 30 -2.73 -10.51 -4.69
N SER A 31 -3.31 -9.83 -5.68
CA SER A 31 -2.64 -8.72 -6.34
C SER A 31 -2.52 -7.53 -5.39
N GLY A 32 -1.45 -6.76 -5.53
CA GLY A 32 -1.25 -5.60 -4.68
C GLY A 32 -0.18 -4.65 -5.18
N THR A 33 0.04 -3.63 -4.36
CA THR A 33 1.05 -2.62 -4.61
C THR A 33 1.74 -2.29 -3.30
N GLU A 34 3.06 -2.26 -3.34
CA GLU A 34 3.93 -1.74 -2.29
C GLU A 34 4.39 -0.32 -2.64
N LEU A 35 4.40 0.55 -1.64
CA LEU A 35 5.02 1.88 -1.69
C LEU A 35 6.11 1.97 -0.64
N ILE A 36 7.33 2.32 -1.04
CA ILE A 36 8.42 2.71 -0.13
C ILE A 36 8.53 4.22 -0.18
N ILE A 37 8.27 4.88 0.96
CA ILE A 37 8.32 6.33 1.07
C ILE A 37 9.56 6.71 1.86
N HIS A 38 10.47 7.39 1.17
CA HIS A 38 11.73 7.88 1.71
C HIS A 38 11.53 9.21 2.46
N PRO A 39 12.42 9.57 3.42
CA PRO A 39 12.30 10.80 4.21
C PRO A 39 12.43 12.08 3.39
N ASP A 40 13.11 12.02 2.25
CA ASP A 40 13.19 13.10 1.25
C ASP A 40 11.88 13.28 0.45
N GLY A 41 10.91 12.40 0.67
CA GLY A 41 9.62 12.41 0.03
C GLY A 41 9.56 11.67 -1.31
N ARG A 42 10.66 11.05 -1.76
CA ARG A 42 10.68 10.14 -2.90
C ARG A 42 9.84 8.90 -2.60
N ILE A 43 9.12 8.41 -3.60
CA ILE A 43 8.27 7.23 -3.49
C ILE A 43 8.71 6.22 -4.54
N GLU A 44 8.99 5.00 -4.11
CA GLU A 44 9.14 3.84 -4.99
C GLU A 44 7.83 3.05 -4.98
N LYS A 45 7.36 2.64 -6.15
CA LYS A 45 6.13 1.88 -6.32
C LYS A 45 6.43 0.56 -7.01
N THR A 46 5.99 -0.53 -6.41
CA THR A 46 6.13 -1.88 -6.97
C THR A 46 4.77 -2.57 -6.97
N ASP A 47 4.30 -2.99 -8.15
CA ASP A 47 3.13 -3.86 -8.24
C ASP A 47 3.60 -5.31 -8.01
N ILE A 48 2.89 -6.05 -7.16
CA ILE A 48 3.32 -7.34 -6.63
C ILE A 48 2.15 -8.33 -6.64
N GLN A 49 2.47 -9.59 -6.90
CA GLN A 49 1.55 -10.71 -6.75
C GLN A 49 2.00 -11.48 -5.52
N PHE A 50 1.20 -11.42 -4.46
CA PHE A 50 1.48 -12.18 -3.25
C PHE A 50 0.92 -13.60 -3.35
N ASP A 51 1.43 -14.48 -2.50
CA ASP A 51 0.86 -15.81 -2.27
C ASP A 51 -0.12 -15.79 -1.08
N GLU A 52 -0.54 -16.97 -0.64
CA GLU A 52 -1.53 -17.14 0.42
C GLU A 52 -1.01 -16.82 1.83
N ASP A 53 0.31 -16.81 2.02
CA ASP A 53 0.96 -16.62 3.33
C ASP A 53 1.16 -15.13 3.67
N ILE A 54 0.81 -14.23 2.74
CA ILE A 54 1.00 -12.78 2.89
C ILE A 54 0.48 -12.19 4.19
N TYR A 55 -0.62 -12.69 4.74
CA TYR A 55 -1.14 -12.17 6.00
C TYR A 55 -0.25 -12.55 7.19
N GLU A 56 0.31 -13.75 7.19
CA GLU A 56 1.27 -14.21 8.20
C GLU A 56 2.59 -13.45 8.05
N ASP A 57 3.08 -13.33 6.82
CA ASP A 57 4.30 -12.57 6.52
C ASP A 57 4.19 -11.12 7.01
N LEU A 58 3.09 -10.43 6.68
CA LEU A 58 2.84 -9.07 7.14
C LEU A 58 2.80 -8.97 8.67
N GLU A 59 2.22 -9.96 9.36
CA GLU A 59 2.17 -9.98 10.82
C GLU A 59 3.55 -10.21 11.45
N VAL A 60 4.30 -11.18 10.93
CA VAL A 60 5.68 -11.50 11.36
C VAL A 60 6.61 -10.32 11.09
N ASP A 61 6.43 -9.65 9.96
CA ASP A 61 7.08 -8.40 9.62
C ASP A 61 6.47 -7.19 10.34
N GLU A 62 5.66 -7.37 11.38
CA GLU A 62 5.14 -6.30 12.24
C GLU A 62 4.35 -5.19 11.52
N PHE A 63 3.87 -5.43 10.30
CA PHE A 63 2.96 -4.51 9.64
C PHE A 63 1.66 -4.38 10.44
N LYS A 64 1.10 -3.18 10.42
CA LYS A 64 -0.19 -2.85 11.05
C LYS A 64 -1.19 -2.43 9.99
N GLU A 65 -2.47 -2.68 10.22
CA GLU A 65 -3.52 -2.17 9.34
C GLU A 65 -3.41 -0.64 9.21
N SER A 66 -3.59 -0.16 7.99
CA SER A 66 -3.58 1.26 7.65
C SER A 66 -4.87 1.67 6.95
N SER A 67 -5.10 2.98 6.89
CA SER A 67 -6.25 3.53 6.18
C SER A 67 -6.00 3.53 4.67
N PRO A 68 -7.04 3.26 3.86
CA PRO A 68 -6.99 3.46 2.41
C PRO A 68 -6.57 4.88 2.05
N LEU A 69 -7.01 5.88 2.82
CA LEU A 69 -6.72 7.29 2.56
C LEU A 69 -5.22 7.59 2.60
N GLU A 70 -4.49 7.05 3.57
CA GLU A 70 -3.03 7.23 3.69
C GLU A 70 -2.32 6.74 2.43
N PHE A 71 -2.63 5.52 1.98
CA PHE A 71 -2.09 4.94 0.74
C PHE A 71 -2.39 5.82 -0.48
N GLN A 72 -3.66 6.26 -0.63
CA GLN A 72 -4.09 7.04 -1.78
C GLN A 72 -3.46 8.44 -1.84
N LEU A 73 -3.11 9.04 -0.70
CA LEU A 73 -2.40 10.32 -0.66
C LEU A 73 -0.99 10.20 -1.23
N TYR A 74 -0.26 9.12 -0.91
CA TYR A 74 1.06 8.87 -1.48
C TYR A 74 1.02 8.51 -2.96
N MET A 75 0.01 7.74 -3.40
CA MET A 75 -0.24 7.47 -4.82
C MET A 75 -0.49 8.73 -5.66
N LYS A 76 -0.95 9.82 -5.04
CA LYS A 76 -1.32 11.08 -5.70
C LYS A 76 -0.40 12.24 -5.34
N LYS A 77 0.77 12.00 -4.75
CA LYS A 77 1.63 13.08 -4.23
C LYS A 77 2.02 14.10 -5.30
N ASP A 78 2.19 13.67 -6.55
CA ASP A 78 2.49 14.55 -7.69
C ASP A 78 1.41 15.59 -7.98
N PHE A 79 0.17 15.41 -7.48
CA PHE A 79 -0.91 16.37 -7.66
C PHE A 79 -0.86 17.58 -6.71
N PHE A 80 -0.04 17.53 -5.65
CA PHE A 80 -0.03 18.56 -4.60
C PHE A 80 1.23 19.44 -4.58
N THR A 81 2.19 19.20 -5.49
CA THR A 81 3.32 20.11 -5.68
C THR A 81 2.82 21.36 -6.42
N ARG A 82 2.90 22.53 -5.79
CA ARG A 82 2.72 23.80 -6.49
C ARG A 82 3.86 23.95 -7.49
N GLU A 83 3.53 24.09 -8.77
CA GLU A 83 4.46 24.64 -9.75
C GLU A 83 4.72 26.11 -9.36
N ASP A 84 6.00 26.48 -9.26
CA ASP A 84 6.45 27.86 -9.00
C ASP A 84 6.18 28.78 -10.20
#